data_AF-A0A538LK23-F1
#
_entry.id   AF-A0A538LK23-F1
#
_cell.length_a   1.000
_cell.length_b   1.000
_cell.length_c   1.000
_cell.angle_alpha   90.00
_cell.angle_beta   90.00
_cell.angle_gamma   90.00
#
_symmetry.space_group_name_H-M   'P 1'
#
loop_
_entity.id
_entity.type
_entity.pdbx_description
1 polymer ?
#
loop_
_entity_poly.entity_id
_entity_poly.type
_entity_poly.pdbx_seq_one_letter_code
_entity_poly.pdbx_strand_id
1 'polypeptide(L)'
;MPDPFEALRLADTPLAPRPEFVAELRQQIFGAIDADRPDKEEPMSVTTTIDRVETYLSVSDARAAIDFYQRAFGATLIGEPIVMPDGSIGHSELAIGNSVIRVAGEHPPEAVRNPASLGGVGGSGP
;
A
#
# COMPACT_ATOMS: atom_id res chain seq x y z
N MET A 1 0.87 -44.65 -18.93
CA MET A 1 1.90 -43.60 -18.80
C MET A 1 1.24 -42.47 -18.03
N PRO A 2 1.62 -42.19 -16.77
CA PRO A 2 1.02 -41.09 -16.01
C PRO A 2 1.34 -39.74 -16.66
N ASP A 3 0.44 -38.78 -16.50
CA ASP A 3 0.50 -37.42 -17.06
C ASP A 3 1.67 -36.63 -16.45
N PRO A 4 2.59 -36.05 -17.27
CA PRO A 4 3.72 -35.27 -16.78
C PRO A 4 3.33 -34.07 -15.88
N PHE A 5 2.09 -33.57 -15.97
CA PHE A 5 1.62 -32.46 -15.15
C PHE A 5 1.11 -32.87 -13.76
N GLU A 6 0.97 -34.16 -13.46
CA GLU A 6 0.62 -34.61 -12.12
C GLU A 6 1.74 -34.37 -11.09
N ALA A 7 3.00 -34.34 -11.54
CA ALA A 7 4.16 -34.07 -10.69
C ALA A 7 4.20 -32.64 -10.12
N LEU A 8 3.49 -31.68 -10.74
CA LEU A 8 3.41 -30.29 -10.31
C LEU A 8 2.27 -30.04 -9.31
N ARG A 9 1.44 -31.05 -8.98
CA ARG A 9 0.34 -30.94 -8.01
C ARG A 9 0.78 -31.21 -6.57
N LEU A 10 2.07 -31.46 -6.32
CA LEU A 10 2.61 -31.57 -4.97
C LEU A 10 2.58 -30.20 -4.29
N ALA A 11 1.98 -30.13 -3.11
CA ALA A 11 1.99 -28.92 -2.29
C ALA A 11 3.44 -28.54 -1.97
N ASP A 12 3.85 -27.36 -2.43
CA ASP A 12 5.17 -26.81 -2.13
C ASP A 12 5.27 -26.63 -0.61
N THR A 13 6.13 -27.42 0.04
CA THR A 13 6.31 -27.34 1.48
C THR A 13 7.28 -26.20 1.74
N PRO A 14 6.89 -25.12 2.45
CA PRO A 14 7.77 -24.00 2.67
C PRO A 14 9.05 -24.45 3.37
N LEU A 15 10.17 -24.39 2.66
CA LEU A 15 11.47 -24.68 3.24
C LEU A 15 11.90 -23.45 4.03
N ALA A 16 12.06 -23.59 5.35
CA ALA A 16 12.62 -22.50 6.15
C ALA A 16 14.03 -22.15 5.61
N PRO A 17 14.34 -20.87 5.39
CA PRO A 17 15.64 -20.46 4.89
C PRO A 17 16.73 -20.84 5.90
N ARG A 18 17.92 -21.14 5.38
CA ARG A 18 19.06 -21.50 6.22
C ARG A 18 19.43 -20.32 7.15
N PRO A 19 19.74 -20.55 8.44
CA PRO A 19 20.00 -19.47 9.39
C PRO A 19 21.10 -18.49 8.99
N GLU A 20 22.16 -18.99 8.34
CA GLU A 20 23.28 -18.21 7.82
C GLU A 20 22.84 -17.21 6.74
N PHE A 21 21.95 -17.63 5.84
CA PHE A 21 21.41 -16.77 4.80
C PHE A 21 20.55 -15.64 5.40
N VAL A 22 19.76 -15.95 6.43
CA VAL A 22 18.97 -14.94 7.15
C VAL A 22 19.87 -13.93 7.85
N ALA A 23 20.97 -14.39 8.45
CA ALA A 23 21.93 -13.51 9.13
C ALA A 23 22.65 -12.57 8.14
N GLU A 24 23.09 -13.10 6.99
CA GLU A 24 23.74 -12.32 5.92
C GLU A 24 22.79 -11.28 5.34
N LEU A 25 21.56 -11.68 5.01
CA LEU A 25 20.55 -10.78 4.44
C LEU A 25 20.19 -9.66 5.40
N ARG A 26 20.06 -9.96 6.71
CA ARG A 26 19.82 -8.94 7.73
C ARG A 26 20.97 -7.94 7.81
N GLN A 27 22.23 -8.40 7.83
CA GLN A 27 23.38 -7.50 7.85
C GLN A 27 23.43 -6.61 6.60
N GLN A 28 23.13 -7.15 5.43
CA GLN A 28 23.09 -6.36 4.19
C GLN A 28 22.00 -5.30 4.21
N ILE A 29 20.79 -5.63 4.67
CA ILE A 29 19.68 -4.67 4.75
C ILE A 29 20.01 -3.54 5.74
N PHE A 30 20.46 -3.87 6.95
CA PHE A 30 20.78 -2.83 7.94
C PHE A 30 21.98 -1.99 7.54
N GLY A 31 23.01 -2.60 6.92
CA GLY A 31 24.14 -1.86 6.37
C GLY A 31 23.73 -0.88 5.27
N ALA A 32 22.81 -1.28 4.39
CA ALA A 32 22.32 -0.42 3.32
C ALA A 32 21.45 0.75 3.84
N ILE A 33 20.65 0.51 4.88
CA ILE A 33 19.82 1.55 5.52
C ILE A 33 20.71 2.55 6.28
N ASP A 34 21.70 2.08 7.04
CA ASP A 34 22.59 2.97 7.80
C ASP A 34 23.55 3.74 6.89
N ALA A 35 23.96 3.17 5.74
CA ALA A 35 24.82 3.85 4.76
C ALA A 35 24.15 5.03 4.06
N ASP A 36 22.81 5.09 4.04
CA ASP A 36 22.04 6.20 3.47
C ASP A 36 21.71 7.29 4.50
N ARG A 37 22.11 7.10 5.78
CA ARG A 37 21.95 8.14 6.81
C ARG A 37 23.16 9.09 6.76
N PRO A 38 22.99 10.37 6.41
CA PRO A 38 24.09 11.32 6.39
C PRO A 38 24.69 11.49 7.80
N ASP A 39 26.03 11.51 7.88
CA ASP A 39 26.76 11.71 9.13
C ASP A 39 26.46 13.08 9.77
N LYS A 40 26.07 13.04 11.05
CA LYS A 40 25.91 14.15 12.01
C LYS A 40 24.82 15.18 11.68
N GLU A 41 23.62 14.92 12.22
CA GLU A 41 22.52 15.87 12.33
C GLU A 41 22.87 17.01 13.32
N GLU A 42 23.35 18.15 12.82
CA GLU A 42 22.85 19.43 13.34
C GLU A 42 21.37 19.51 12.95
N PRO A 43 20.45 20.05 13.78
CA PRO A 43 19.01 20.01 13.50
C PRO A 43 18.69 20.84 12.26
N MET A 44 18.77 20.19 11.10
CA MET A 44 18.37 20.70 9.81
C MET A 44 16.85 20.83 9.86
N SER A 45 16.37 22.04 10.09
CA SER A 45 14.99 22.38 9.81
C SER A 45 14.81 22.38 8.29
N VAL A 46 14.64 21.19 7.71
CA VAL A 46 14.24 21.04 6.32
C VAL A 46 12.78 21.41 6.26
N THR A 47 12.49 22.59 5.72
CA THR A 47 11.13 22.87 5.25
C THR A 47 10.94 22.11 3.95
N THR A 48 10.51 20.85 4.04
CA THR A 48 10.13 20.07 2.86
C THR A 48 8.85 20.67 2.30
N THR A 49 8.92 21.25 1.11
CA THR A 49 7.71 21.63 0.35
C THR A 49 7.16 20.36 -0.29
N ILE A 50 5.95 19.95 0.09
CA ILE A 50 5.24 18.85 -0.56
C ILE A 50 4.42 19.43 -1.72
N ASP A 51 4.81 19.12 -2.95
CA ASP A 51 4.20 19.61 -4.19
C ASP A 51 3.25 18.60 -4.83
N ARG A 52 3.31 17.32 -4.41
CA ARG A 52 2.46 16.22 -4.88
C ARG A 52 2.20 15.24 -3.75
N VAL A 53 0.99 14.68 -3.73
CA VAL A 53 0.61 13.62 -2.79
C VAL A 53 0.26 12.35 -3.57
N GLU A 54 0.86 11.25 -3.13
CA GLU A 54 0.40 9.91 -3.47
C GLU A 54 -0.08 9.21 -2.21
N THR A 55 -1.31 8.72 -2.23
CA THR A 55 -1.91 8.06 -1.07
C THR A 55 -2.72 6.85 -1.48
N TYR A 56 -2.96 5.95 -0.54
CA TYR A 56 -3.81 4.78 -0.71
C TYR A 56 -4.84 4.74 0.42
N LEU A 57 -6.11 4.92 0.06
CA LEU A 57 -7.22 4.99 1.00
C LEU A 57 -8.00 3.68 0.98
N SER A 58 -8.12 3.06 2.15
CA SER A 58 -9.10 1.99 2.40
C SER A 58 -10.36 2.63 2.95
N VAL A 59 -11.45 2.55 2.21
CA VAL A 59 -12.73 3.18 2.53
C VAL A 59 -13.85 2.15 2.55
N SER A 60 -14.89 2.37 3.35
CA SER A 60 -16.01 1.45 3.45
C SER A 60 -16.82 1.36 2.15
N ASP A 61 -16.91 2.47 1.40
CA ASP A 61 -17.52 2.52 0.07
C ASP A 61 -16.61 3.29 -0.90
N ALA A 62 -15.86 2.53 -1.69
CA ALA A 62 -14.93 3.07 -2.67
C ALA A 62 -15.63 3.71 -3.87
N ARG A 63 -16.85 3.28 -4.24
CA ARG A 63 -17.59 3.94 -5.33
C ARG A 63 -18.04 5.32 -4.89
N ALA A 64 -18.61 5.42 -3.70
CA ALA A 64 -18.99 6.71 -3.13
C ALA A 64 -17.80 7.66 -2.99
N ALA A 65 -16.62 7.14 -2.61
CA ALA A 65 -15.40 7.92 -2.53
C ALA A 65 -14.94 8.43 -3.91
N ILE A 66 -14.91 7.56 -4.94
CA ILE A 66 -14.61 7.96 -6.32
C ILE A 66 -15.56 9.08 -6.78
N ASP A 67 -16.87 8.90 -6.63
CA ASP A 67 -17.89 9.87 -7.02
C ASP A 67 -17.74 11.20 -6.27
N PHE A 68 -17.34 11.14 -5.00
CA PHE A 68 -17.04 12.33 -4.22
C PHE A 68 -15.84 13.08 -4.78
N TYR A 69 -14.72 12.39 -5.01
CA TYR A 69 -13.50 13.04 -5.53
C TYR A 69 -13.69 13.61 -6.94
N GLN A 70 -14.45 12.91 -7.80
CA GLN A 70 -14.81 13.42 -9.12
C GLN A 70 -15.64 14.71 -9.02
N ARG A 71 -16.66 14.76 -8.17
CA ARG A 71 -17.54 15.94 -8.03
C ARG A 71 -16.89 17.10 -7.29
N ALA A 72 -16.18 16.82 -6.21
CA ALA A 72 -15.63 17.85 -5.33
C ALA A 72 -14.34 18.46 -5.86
N PHE A 73 -13.49 17.65 -6.50
CA PHE A 73 -12.15 18.07 -6.91
C PHE A 73 -11.90 17.96 -8.42
N GLY A 74 -12.91 17.56 -9.20
CA GLY A 74 -12.73 17.31 -10.64
C GLY A 74 -11.77 16.14 -10.90
N ALA A 75 -11.67 15.20 -9.96
CA ALA A 75 -10.77 14.07 -10.11
C ALA A 75 -11.12 13.24 -11.34
N THR A 76 -10.12 12.65 -11.99
CA THR A 76 -10.33 11.79 -13.17
C THR A 76 -9.80 10.39 -12.89
N LEU A 77 -10.54 9.36 -13.32
CA LEU A 77 -10.07 7.99 -13.19
C LEU A 77 -8.89 7.76 -14.13
N ILE A 78 -7.86 7.12 -13.59
CA ILE A 78 -6.74 6.60 -14.38
C ILE A 78 -7.04 5.13 -14.64
N GLY A 79 -7.52 4.84 -15.85
CA GLY A 79 -7.91 3.49 -16.24
C GLY A 79 -9.22 3.01 -15.60
N GLU A 80 -9.49 1.72 -15.75
CA GLU A 80 -10.68 1.08 -15.21
C GLU A 80 -10.45 0.61 -13.77
N PRO A 81 -11.38 0.87 -12.83
CA PRO A 81 -11.31 0.30 -11.49
C PRO A 81 -11.29 -1.23 -11.52
N ILE A 82 -10.46 -1.83 -10.67
CA ILE A 82 -10.48 -3.27 -10.43
C ILE A 82 -11.68 -3.58 -9.54
N VAL A 83 -12.66 -4.29 -10.08
CA VAL A 83 -13.86 -4.71 -9.37
C VAL A 83 -13.70 -6.17 -8.93
N MET A 84 -13.89 -6.40 -7.64
CA MET A 84 -13.84 -7.72 -7.03
C MET A 84 -15.11 -8.55 -7.36
N PRO A 85 -15.10 -9.88 -7.20
CA PRO A 85 -16.27 -10.73 -7.48
C PRO A 85 -17.52 -10.38 -6.65
N ASP A 86 -17.35 -9.82 -5.45
CA ASP A 86 -18.44 -9.33 -4.60
C ASP A 86 -18.98 -7.96 -5.04
N GLY A 87 -18.42 -7.40 -6.11
CA GLY A 87 -18.77 -6.11 -6.65
C GLY A 87 -18.08 -4.94 -5.94
N SER A 88 -17.26 -5.13 -4.92
CA SER A 88 -16.48 -4.05 -4.30
C SER A 88 -15.35 -3.57 -5.23
N ILE A 89 -14.82 -2.36 -5.01
CA ILE A 89 -13.62 -1.90 -5.75
C ILE A 89 -12.40 -2.38 -4.99
N GLY A 90 -11.62 -3.29 -5.58
CA GLY A 90 -10.35 -3.75 -5.00
C GLY A 90 -9.21 -2.74 -5.19
N HIS A 91 -9.26 -1.96 -6.28
CA HIS A 91 -8.29 -0.92 -6.57
C HIS A 91 -8.81 0.09 -7.59
N SER A 92 -8.47 1.35 -7.42
CA SER A 92 -8.72 2.42 -8.38
C SER A 92 -7.73 3.55 -8.16
N GLU A 93 -7.44 4.31 -9.21
CA GLU A 93 -6.57 5.47 -9.15
C GLU A 93 -7.30 6.71 -9.69
N LEU A 94 -7.20 7.82 -8.95
CA LEU A 94 -7.77 9.11 -9.33
C LEU A 94 -6.69 10.18 -9.42
N ALA A 95 -6.62 10.87 -10.56
CA ALA A 95 -5.76 12.04 -10.72
C ALA A 95 -6.47 13.31 -10.22
N ILE A 96 -5.78 14.10 -9.40
CA ILE A 96 -6.16 15.47 -9.01
C ILE A 96 -4.94 16.36 -9.21
N GLY A 97 -4.95 17.21 -10.24
CA GLY A 97 -3.78 18.00 -10.61
C GLY A 97 -2.58 17.10 -10.94
N ASN A 98 -1.47 17.25 -10.19
CA ASN A 98 -0.26 16.42 -10.31
C ASN A 98 -0.22 15.24 -9.33
N SER A 99 -1.27 15.07 -8.52
CA SER A 99 -1.36 14.10 -7.43
C SER A 99 -2.25 12.91 -7.80
N VAL A 100 -1.99 11.76 -7.17
CA VAL A 100 -2.75 10.52 -7.41
C VAL A 100 -3.28 9.99 -6.09
N ILE A 101 -4.59 9.81 -6.02
CA ILE A 101 -5.27 9.16 -4.89
C ILE A 101 -5.64 7.75 -5.33
N ARG A 102 -5.12 6.75 -4.64
CA ARG A 102 -5.50 5.35 -4.83
C ARG A 102 -6.59 5.01 -3.82
N VAL A 103 -7.64 4.31 -4.25
CA VAL A 103 -8.79 3.98 -3.41
C VAL A 103 -9.16 2.51 -3.57
N ALA A 104 -9.40 1.84 -2.46
CA ALA A 104 -9.98 0.49 -2.40
C ALA A 104 -11.07 0.40 -1.33
N GLY A 105 -12.00 -0.53 -1.52
CA GLY A 105 -12.97 -0.94 -0.52
C GLY A 105 -12.28 -1.64 0.65
N GLU A 106 -12.85 -1.52 1.84
CA GLU A 106 -12.36 -2.18 3.04
C GLU A 106 -12.43 -3.71 2.88
N HIS A 107 -11.33 -4.39 3.18
CA HIS A 107 -11.24 -5.85 3.22
C HIS A 107 -10.90 -6.30 4.65
N PRO A 108 -11.38 -7.46 5.13
CA PRO A 108 -11.07 -7.96 6.48
C PRO A 108 -9.56 -8.09 6.73
N PRO A 109 -9.11 -8.02 8.00
CA PRO A 109 -8.04 -7.12 8.38
C PRO A 109 -6.68 -7.83 8.46
N GLU A 110 -5.72 -7.43 7.63
CA GLU A 110 -4.30 -7.60 7.99
C GLU A 110 -3.45 -6.34 7.82
N ALA A 111 -3.96 -5.21 7.30
CA ALA A 111 -3.13 -3.98 7.30
C ALA A 111 -3.84 -2.62 7.27
N VAL A 112 -5.08 -2.50 6.77
CA VAL A 112 -5.64 -1.15 6.51
C VAL A 112 -7.09 -1.03 6.96
N ARG A 113 -7.29 -0.44 8.15
CA ARG A 113 -8.61 -0.09 8.71
C ARG A 113 -8.97 1.35 8.35
N ASN A 114 -10.24 1.59 8.06
CA ASN A 114 -10.80 2.94 7.84
C ASN A 114 -10.86 3.73 9.17
N PRO A 115 -10.62 5.06 9.16
CA PRO A 115 -10.87 5.94 10.31
C PRO A 115 -12.23 5.77 11.01
N ALA A 116 -13.30 5.50 10.27
CA ALA A 116 -14.62 5.23 10.86
C ALA A 116 -14.62 3.98 11.74
N SER A 117 -13.88 2.93 11.34
CA SER A 117 -13.66 1.70 12.10
C SER A 117 -12.79 1.91 13.34
N LEU A 118 -12.15 3.09 13.47
CA LEU A 118 -11.36 3.53 14.62
C LEU A 118 -12.09 4.58 15.49
N GLY A 119 -13.36 4.89 15.21
CA GLY A 119 -14.16 5.83 16.00
C GLY A 119 -13.98 7.31 15.65
N GLY A 120 -13.35 7.64 14.52
CA GLY A 120 -13.21 9.02 14.04
C GLY A 120 -11.92 9.27 13.24
N VAL A 121 -11.70 10.53 12.83
CA VAL A 121 -10.43 10.95 12.21
C VAL A 121 -9.28 10.81 13.21
N GLY A 122 -8.36 9.90 12.94
CA GLY A 122 -7.12 9.71 13.71
C GLY A 122 -6.19 10.90 13.55
N GLY A 123 -6.52 12.00 14.21
CA GLY A 123 -5.56 13.06 14.52
C GLY A 123 -4.75 12.59 15.72
N SER A 124 -3.53 12.13 15.49
CA SER A 124 -2.54 12.04 16.56
C SER A 124 -2.04 13.45 16.84
N GLY A 125 -2.31 13.95 18.03
CA GLY A 125 -1.57 15.03 18.66
C GLY A 125 -1.81 14.99 20.17
N PRO A 126 -0.93 15.60 20.99
CA PRO A 126 0.39 16.15 20.69
C PRO A 126 1.53 15.12 20.78
#